data_AF-A0A8T5J542-F1
#
_entry.id   AF-A0A8T5J542-F1
#
_cell.length_a   1.000
_cell.length_b   1.000
_cell.length_c   1.000
_cell.angle_alpha   90.00
_cell.angle_beta   90.00
_cell.angle_gamma   90.00
#
_symmetry.space_group_name_H-M   'P 1'
#
loop_
_entity.id
_entity.type
_entity.pdbx_description
1 polymer ?
#
loop_
_entity_poly.entity_id
_entity_poly.type
_entity_poly.pdbx_seq_one_letter_code
_entity_poly.pdbx_strand_id
1 'polypeptide(L)'
;MTGASGMDSRTRGEFNRSPTRRARKGIAPRHAKNEAKTRRGGRKKRSRINQLGLIALIAFVFFTPDARQFVLAKWAEIEDYINDALAPQQVYPLEADYTVIRSIDLWNNGSGVGHLEESIPLPVDITSNEGGAVALAYTDGTEVEKSKIQDIQSMELRIDGDIIDIPADGLPTKSKEQAVITSDGNQVWWPGKGVGSDKCPHGPCIRVSIDVPGGTHESVDFAVTLKSTTHTWWHSTKMNGKIDGKSEGNSLSRSGTFDDIADRGMGSRANTYASSQYWYDRNDGANPSNWAIDGRQSSAPTVYQTAASIKASLPSGLKDNVYAYARATFDWLNDNVPYDVSAPNVARSGEQCLDSGIGDCDEQSNAFMSIMRVQGVPTWYVFGALADSQFDSWQGHAWAYIMIPMSDEWCEDNDVILDTCYIEGSVDVVNHKWLVHTPTAYIDWVEKAPWSNVDGYYSGGSISGSDFKRVRSFTTESYDVSGGTWKNIWVGEDLS
;
A
#
# COMPACT_ATOMS: atom_id res chain seq x y z
N MET A 1 12.22 -5.96 0.31
CA MET A 1 10.77 -6.09 0.07
C MET A 1 10.29 -7.33 0.74
N THR A 2 9.27 -7.21 1.58
CA THR A 2 8.52 -8.36 2.08
C THR A 2 7.14 -8.23 1.50
N GLY A 3 6.79 -9.08 0.54
CA GLY A 3 5.39 -9.42 0.36
C GLY A 3 4.63 -8.84 -0.84
N ALA A 4 4.95 -9.33 -2.04
CA ALA A 4 4.05 -9.23 -3.19
C ALA A 4 3.82 -10.56 -3.96
N SER A 5 4.25 -11.71 -3.40
CA SER A 5 4.22 -13.00 -4.12
C SER A 5 2.83 -13.45 -4.61
N GLY A 6 1.77 -13.17 -3.86
CA GLY A 6 0.42 -13.51 -4.28
C GLY A 6 -0.13 -12.54 -5.33
N MET A 7 0.12 -11.25 -5.16
CA MET A 7 -0.25 -10.22 -6.14
C MET A 7 0.47 -10.42 -7.47
N ASP A 8 1.74 -10.82 -7.48
CA ASP A 8 2.45 -11.19 -8.70
C ASP A 8 1.72 -12.29 -9.48
N SER A 9 1.15 -13.29 -8.81
CA SER A 9 0.41 -14.35 -9.50
C SER A 9 -0.89 -13.82 -10.15
N ARG A 10 -1.51 -12.80 -9.52
CA ARG A 10 -2.74 -12.16 -9.98
C ARG A 10 -2.47 -11.20 -11.12
N THR A 11 -1.45 -10.37 -10.98
CA THR A 11 -0.97 -9.50 -12.07
C THR A 11 -0.44 -10.32 -13.23
N ARG A 12 0.09 -11.53 -13.04
CA ARG A 12 0.45 -12.46 -14.13
C ARG A 12 -0.74 -13.10 -14.85
N GLY A 13 -1.95 -13.02 -14.28
CA GLY A 13 -3.17 -13.56 -14.87
C GLY A 13 -3.07 -15.07 -15.13
N GLU A 14 -2.38 -15.81 -14.25
CA GLU A 14 -2.27 -17.27 -14.29
C GLU A 14 -3.61 -17.90 -13.85
N PHE A 15 -4.63 -17.77 -14.69
CA PHE A 15 -5.91 -18.46 -14.51
C PHE A 15 -5.78 -19.90 -15.00
N ASN A 16 -5.12 -20.77 -14.23
CA ASN A 16 -5.32 -22.22 -14.26
C ASN A 16 -4.39 -22.97 -13.28
N ARG A 17 -4.96 -23.45 -12.15
CA ARG A 17 -5.00 -24.88 -11.73
C ARG A 17 -5.30 -25.01 -10.22
N SER A 18 -6.14 -25.98 -9.91
CA SER A 18 -6.58 -26.38 -8.56
C SER A 18 -5.43 -26.66 -7.59
N PRO A 19 -5.64 -26.46 -6.26
CA PRO A 19 -4.60 -26.64 -5.26
C PRO A 19 -4.30 -28.14 -5.07
N THR A 20 -3.18 -28.62 -5.61
CA THR A 20 -2.65 -29.93 -5.23
C THR A 20 -1.86 -29.78 -3.94
N ARG A 21 -2.51 -30.08 -2.80
CA ARG A 21 -1.87 -30.30 -1.51
C ARG A 21 -0.72 -31.32 -1.65
N ARG A 22 0.53 -30.88 -1.54
CA ARG A 22 1.65 -31.76 -1.18
C ARG A 22 2.02 -31.53 0.28
N ALA A 23 1.79 -32.56 1.09
CA ALA A 23 2.18 -32.61 2.49
C ALA A 23 3.71 -32.55 2.64
N ARG A 24 4.21 -31.64 3.49
CA ARG A 24 5.61 -31.64 3.95
C ARG A 24 5.77 -32.60 5.13
N LYS A 25 6.83 -33.41 5.03
CA LYS A 25 7.25 -34.46 5.96
C LYS A 25 7.94 -33.81 7.16
N GLY A 26 7.43 -34.02 8.36
CA GLY A 26 8.04 -33.55 9.61
C GLY A 26 9.34 -34.28 9.93
N ILE A 27 10.29 -33.57 10.58
CA ILE A 27 11.52 -34.12 11.15
C ILE A 27 11.42 -34.01 12.67
N ALA A 28 11.67 -35.13 13.37
CA ALA A 28 11.49 -35.28 14.80
C ALA A 28 12.67 -34.73 15.63
N PRO A 29 12.44 -34.26 16.88
CA PRO A 29 13.49 -33.76 17.76
C PRO A 29 13.98 -34.86 18.71
N ARG A 30 15.25 -35.29 18.65
CA ARG A 30 15.87 -36.05 19.74
C ARG A 30 17.39 -35.83 19.89
N HIS A 31 17.72 -35.29 21.07
CA HIS A 31 18.82 -35.61 21.99
C HIS A 31 20.28 -35.42 21.57
N ALA A 32 21.00 -34.58 22.33
CA ALA A 32 22.17 -35.02 23.08
C ALA A 32 22.49 -34.05 24.25
N LYS A 33 22.40 -34.57 25.47
CA LYS A 33 23.04 -34.01 26.67
C LYS A 33 24.56 -34.22 26.60
N ASN A 34 25.30 -33.33 27.27
CA ASN A 34 26.54 -33.51 28.07
C ASN A 34 27.29 -32.17 28.06
N GLU A 35 27.97 -31.63 29.06
CA GLU A 35 28.21 -31.87 30.48
C GLU A 35 28.99 -30.64 30.98
N ALA A 36 28.72 -30.23 32.22
CA ALA A 36 29.56 -29.53 33.20
C ALA A 36 30.82 -28.71 32.79
N LYS A 37 30.93 -27.49 33.33
CA LYS A 37 31.95 -27.15 34.33
C LYS A 37 31.63 -25.87 35.12
N THR A 38 31.61 -26.04 36.44
CA THR A 38 31.53 -25.01 37.48
C THR A 38 32.87 -24.28 37.63
N ARG A 39 32.83 -22.95 37.76
CA ARG A 39 33.94 -22.18 38.36
C ARG A 39 33.40 -21.24 39.44
N ARG A 40 33.80 -21.53 40.68
CA ARG A 40 33.69 -20.68 41.87
C ARG A 40 34.51 -19.39 41.64
N GLY A 41 33.85 -18.24 41.79
CA GLY A 41 34.47 -16.92 41.86
C GLY A 41 33.96 -16.16 43.10
N GLY A 42 34.87 -15.53 43.85
CA GLY A 42 34.70 -15.15 45.24
C GLY A 42 33.61 -14.12 45.56
N ARG A 43 33.02 -14.27 46.75
CA ARG A 43 32.17 -13.27 47.42
C ARG A 43 33.00 -12.01 47.74
N LYS A 44 32.79 -10.93 46.98
CA LYS A 44 33.12 -9.57 47.42
C LYS A 44 31.95 -9.05 48.27
N LYS A 45 32.22 -8.67 49.53
CA LYS A 45 31.27 -7.93 50.39
C LYS A 45 30.86 -6.63 49.66
N ARG A 46 29.62 -6.56 49.18
CA ARG A 46 29.03 -5.29 48.71
C ARG A 46 28.73 -4.41 49.92
N SER A 47 29.17 -3.16 49.85
CA SER A 47 28.86 -2.07 50.79
C SER A 47 27.35 -1.96 51.00
N ARG A 48 26.88 -2.12 52.24
CA ARG A 48 25.47 -1.99 52.63
C ARG A 48 24.93 -0.54 52.49
N ILE A 49 25.82 0.45 52.30
CA ILE A 49 25.44 1.87 52.18
C ILE A 49 24.82 2.15 50.81
N ASN A 50 25.32 1.52 49.74
CA ASN A 50 24.75 1.69 48.39
C ASN A 50 23.39 0.98 48.25
N GLN A 51 23.12 -0.06 49.04
CA GLN A 51 21.82 -0.72 49.09
C GLN A 51 20.78 0.09 49.88
N LEU A 52 21.17 0.77 50.96
CA LEU A 52 20.27 1.65 51.71
C LEU A 52 19.89 2.91 50.93
N GLY A 53 20.85 3.53 50.24
CA GLY A 53 20.56 4.67 49.35
C GLY A 53 19.63 4.29 48.18
N LEU A 54 19.83 3.10 47.61
CA LEU A 54 18.96 2.58 46.54
C LEU A 54 17.55 2.24 47.06
N ILE A 55 17.44 1.63 48.24
CA ILE A 55 16.13 1.33 48.85
C ILE A 55 15.39 2.61 49.24
N ALA A 56 16.10 3.63 49.73
CA ALA A 56 15.53 4.93 50.03
C ALA A 56 15.09 5.70 48.77
N LEU A 57 15.84 5.60 47.67
CA LEU A 57 15.48 6.15 46.37
C LEU A 57 14.24 5.45 45.78
N ILE A 58 14.21 4.12 45.81
CA ILE A 58 13.05 3.32 45.38
C ILE A 58 11.84 3.68 46.24
N ALA A 59 11.98 3.70 47.57
CA ALA A 59 10.91 4.09 48.47
C ALA A 59 10.43 5.52 48.18
N PHE A 60 11.33 6.49 47.98
CA PHE A 60 10.96 7.86 47.62
C PHE A 60 10.14 7.88 46.32
N VAL A 61 10.61 7.24 45.24
CA VAL A 61 9.88 7.16 43.96
C VAL A 61 8.51 6.47 44.10
N PHE A 62 8.33 5.54 45.04
CA PHE A 62 7.03 4.88 45.27
C PHE A 62 6.11 5.62 46.26
N PHE A 63 6.64 6.49 47.12
CA PHE A 63 5.86 7.24 48.14
C PHE A 63 5.58 8.71 47.77
N THR A 64 6.27 9.30 46.79
CA THR A 64 5.93 10.60 46.22
C THR A 64 5.30 10.44 44.83
N PRO A 65 4.00 10.79 44.67
CA PRO A 65 3.30 10.69 43.38
C PRO A 65 4.03 11.40 42.23
N ASP A 66 4.56 12.60 42.49
CA ASP A 66 5.26 13.41 41.49
C ASP A 66 6.58 12.78 41.03
N ALA A 67 7.32 12.16 41.96
CA ALA A 67 8.56 11.45 41.62
C ALA A 67 8.27 10.16 40.83
N ARG A 68 7.16 9.49 41.14
CA ARG A 68 6.70 8.31 40.40
C ARG A 68 6.34 8.67 38.96
N GLN A 69 5.55 9.72 38.76
CA GLN A 69 5.16 10.19 37.43
C GLN A 69 6.37 10.65 36.62
N PHE A 70 7.27 11.43 37.22
CA PHE A 70 8.49 11.87 36.54
C PHE A 70 9.40 10.70 36.14
N VAL A 71 9.60 9.72 37.03
CA VAL A 71 10.42 8.55 36.74
C VAL A 71 9.76 7.67 35.67
N LEU A 72 8.45 7.44 35.73
CA LEU A 72 7.72 6.67 34.70
C LEU A 72 7.75 7.37 33.34
N ALA A 73 7.54 8.70 33.30
CA ALA A 73 7.65 9.48 32.06
C ALA A 73 9.07 9.42 31.49
N LYS A 74 10.11 9.53 32.33
CA LYS A 74 11.51 9.37 31.90
C LYS A 74 11.87 7.95 31.49
N TRP A 75 11.26 6.93 32.09
CA TRP A 75 11.43 5.55 31.66
C TRP A 75 10.73 5.27 30.34
N ALA A 76 9.52 5.80 30.12
CA ALA A 76 8.80 5.71 28.84
C ALA A 76 9.60 6.41 27.72
N GLU A 77 10.10 7.63 27.95
CA GLU A 77 10.98 8.32 26.99
C GLU A 77 12.25 7.51 26.64
N ILE A 78 12.84 6.82 27.62
CA ILE A 78 14.03 5.98 27.41
C ILE A 78 13.68 4.68 26.69
N GLU A 79 12.52 4.10 26.99
CA GLU A 79 12.01 2.88 26.36
C GLU A 79 11.68 3.16 24.89
N ASP A 80 11.01 4.27 24.57
CA ASP A 80 10.77 4.75 23.21
C ASP A 80 12.08 4.93 22.44
N TYR A 81 13.07 5.59 23.06
CA TYR A 81 14.38 5.79 22.42
C TYR A 81 15.12 4.47 22.14
N ILE A 82 15.02 3.49 23.03
CA ILE A 82 15.62 2.16 22.85
C ILE A 82 14.87 1.35 21.79
N ASN A 83 13.53 1.42 21.78
CA ASN A 83 12.68 0.75 20.81
C ASN A 83 12.92 1.31 19.40
N ASP A 84 12.97 2.64 19.24
CA ASP A 84 13.32 3.31 17.98
C ASP A 84 14.70 2.88 17.45
N ALA A 85 15.68 2.68 18.33
CA ALA A 85 17.04 2.28 17.95
C ALA A 85 17.16 0.81 17.52
N LEU A 86 16.25 -0.06 17.99
CA LEU A 86 16.22 -1.50 17.68
C LEU A 86 15.16 -1.87 16.64
N ALA A 87 14.30 -0.92 16.28
CA ALA A 87 13.23 -1.10 15.33
C ALA A 87 13.74 -1.54 13.94
N PRO A 88 13.05 -2.48 13.28
CA PRO A 88 13.26 -2.76 11.87
C PRO A 88 13.16 -1.46 11.07
N GLN A 89 14.16 -1.22 10.22
CA GLN A 89 14.22 -0.04 9.38
C GLN A 89 14.52 -0.41 7.94
N GLN A 90 13.88 0.29 7.01
CA GLN A 90 14.18 0.21 5.59
C GLN A 90 14.67 1.57 5.08
N VAL A 91 15.69 1.55 4.23
CA VAL A 91 16.27 2.75 3.65
C VAL A 91 15.63 3.01 2.29
N TYR A 92 15.18 4.23 2.06
CA TYR A 92 14.58 4.66 0.80
C TYR A 92 15.29 5.91 0.25
N PRO A 93 15.39 6.05 -1.07
CA PRO A 93 15.84 7.28 -1.71
C PRO A 93 14.85 8.43 -1.45
N LEU A 94 15.34 9.67 -1.39
CA LEU A 94 14.48 10.86 -1.36
C LEU A 94 13.87 11.12 -2.74
N GLU A 95 14.69 11.03 -3.79
CA GLU A 95 14.26 11.17 -5.18
C GLU A 95 14.90 10.05 -6.02
N ALA A 96 14.19 9.59 -7.04
CA ALA A 96 14.76 8.72 -8.07
C ALA A 96 14.16 9.05 -9.45
N ASP A 97 15.02 9.12 -10.45
CA ASP A 97 14.66 9.14 -11.87
C ASP A 97 14.97 7.76 -12.43
N TYR A 98 13.99 7.09 -13.03
CA TYR A 98 14.19 5.72 -13.53
C TYR A 98 13.28 5.36 -14.69
N THR A 99 13.69 4.35 -15.45
CA THR A 99 12.85 3.69 -16.45
C THR A 99 12.48 2.31 -15.93
N VAL A 100 11.19 2.12 -15.63
CA VAL A 100 10.62 0.81 -15.29
C VAL A 100 10.08 0.17 -16.56
N ILE A 101 10.40 -1.11 -16.76
CA ILE A 101 9.91 -1.93 -17.87
C ILE A 101 8.91 -2.93 -17.30
N ARG A 102 7.68 -2.89 -17.80
CA ARG A 102 6.72 -3.98 -17.63
C ARG A 102 6.79 -4.90 -18.85
N SER A 103 7.39 -6.06 -18.65
CA SER A 103 7.54 -7.09 -19.69
C SER A 103 6.39 -8.08 -19.64
N ILE A 104 5.90 -8.47 -20.80
CA ILE A 104 4.95 -9.57 -21.01
C ILE A 104 5.64 -10.58 -21.92
N ASP A 105 6.19 -11.63 -21.32
CA ASP A 105 6.85 -12.73 -22.03
C ASP A 105 5.83 -13.79 -22.46
N LEU A 106 5.87 -14.15 -23.74
CA LEU A 106 4.93 -15.04 -24.39
C LEU A 106 5.64 -16.27 -24.92
N TRP A 107 5.35 -17.43 -24.32
CA TRP A 107 5.96 -18.71 -24.69
C TRP A 107 4.91 -19.58 -25.35
N ASN A 108 5.04 -19.82 -26.66
CA ASN A 108 4.18 -20.76 -27.38
C ASN A 108 4.91 -22.08 -27.61
N ASN A 109 4.73 -23.03 -26.70
CA ASN A 109 5.33 -24.37 -26.81
C ASN A 109 4.45 -25.33 -27.65
N GLY A 110 3.27 -24.88 -28.08
CA GLY A 110 2.37 -25.64 -28.93
C GLY A 110 2.75 -25.62 -30.40
N SER A 111 1.99 -26.36 -31.20
CA SER A 111 2.16 -26.41 -32.65
C SER A 111 1.26 -25.43 -33.44
N GLY A 112 0.29 -24.80 -32.77
CA GLY A 112 -0.62 -23.81 -33.36
C GLY A 112 -0.28 -22.38 -32.95
N VAL A 113 -0.97 -21.40 -33.52
CA VAL A 113 -0.83 -19.99 -33.13
C VAL A 113 -1.43 -19.78 -31.73
N GLY A 114 -0.67 -19.12 -30.86
CA GLY A 114 -1.13 -18.59 -29.58
C GLY A 114 -1.54 -17.15 -29.77
N HIS A 115 -2.68 -16.75 -29.22
CA HIS A 115 -3.20 -15.40 -29.36
C HIS A 115 -3.33 -14.75 -27.98
N LEU A 116 -2.86 -13.51 -27.87
CA LEU A 116 -2.98 -12.67 -26.69
C LEU A 116 -3.77 -11.41 -27.02
N GLU A 117 -4.74 -11.10 -26.15
CA GLU A 117 -5.37 -9.80 -26.01
C GLU A 117 -4.98 -9.24 -24.64
N GLU A 118 -4.15 -8.21 -24.58
CA GLU A 118 -3.60 -7.66 -23.34
C GLU A 118 -4.19 -6.28 -23.02
N SER A 119 -4.35 -5.99 -21.73
CA SER A 119 -4.64 -4.65 -21.22
C SER A 119 -3.51 -4.20 -20.30
N ILE A 120 -2.80 -3.14 -20.67
CA ILE A 120 -1.72 -2.54 -19.86
C ILE A 120 -2.23 -1.18 -19.37
N PRO A 121 -2.47 -0.99 -18.06
CA PRO A 121 -2.85 0.32 -17.51
C PRO A 121 -1.83 1.40 -17.89
N LEU A 122 -2.33 2.63 -18.11
CA LEU A 122 -1.47 3.77 -18.35
C LEU A 122 -1.22 4.51 -17.03
N PRO A 123 0.03 4.56 -16.54
CA PRO A 123 0.36 5.37 -15.38
C PRO A 123 0.20 6.85 -15.72
N VAL A 124 -0.04 7.64 -14.68
CA VAL A 124 -0.22 9.08 -14.77
C VAL A 124 0.66 9.78 -13.74
N ASP A 125 0.75 11.10 -13.87
CA ASP A 125 1.30 11.94 -12.81
C ASP A 125 0.47 11.79 -11.53
N ILE A 126 1.15 11.68 -10.39
CA ILE A 126 0.50 11.57 -9.07
C ILE A 126 0.95 12.72 -8.20
N THR A 127 0.01 13.37 -7.53
CA THR A 127 0.26 14.46 -6.58
C THR A 127 -0.10 14.06 -5.15
N SER A 128 0.30 14.88 -4.18
CA SER A 128 0.00 14.66 -2.76
C SER A 128 -1.47 14.83 -2.37
N ASN A 129 -2.32 15.37 -3.26
CA ASN A 129 -3.75 15.46 -3.03
C ASN A 129 -4.51 15.37 -4.37
N GLU A 130 -5.04 14.20 -4.70
CA GLU A 130 -5.70 13.98 -5.98
C GLU A 130 -7.14 14.53 -5.99
N GLY A 131 -7.77 14.64 -4.82
CA GLY A 131 -9.12 15.19 -4.67
C GLY A 131 -9.19 16.72 -4.64
N GLY A 132 -8.13 17.36 -4.15
CA GLY A 132 -8.03 18.81 -3.99
C GLY A 132 -7.32 19.52 -5.15
N ALA A 133 -7.63 20.81 -5.33
CA ALA A 133 -6.86 21.69 -6.22
C ALA A 133 -5.46 21.98 -5.65
N VAL A 134 -5.37 22.10 -4.32
CA VAL A 134 -4.17 22.43 -3.55
C VAL A 134 -4.00 21.45 -2.38
N ALA A 135 -2.86 21.48 -1.70
CA ALA A 135 -2.66 20.68 -0.50
C ALA A 135 -3.46 21.25 0.68
N LEU A 136 -3.37 22.57 0.91
CA LEU A 136 -4.16 23.34 1.87
C LEU A 136 -4.41 24.74 1.30
N ALA A 137 -5.57 25.32 1.56
CA ALA A 137 -5.88 26.72 1.26
C ALA A 137 -6.16 27.49 2.56
N TYR A 138 -5.78 28.77 2.61
CA TYR A 138 -5.93 29.62 3.78
C TYR A 138 -6.95 30.74 3.54
N THR A 139 -7.53 31.24 4.63
CA THR A 139 -8.57 32.28 4.58
C THR A 139 -8.09 33.63 4.07
N ASP A 140 -6.78 33.89 4.11
CA ASP A 140 -6.14 35.09 3.57
C ASP A 140 -5.90 35.02 2.04
N GLY A 141 -6.25 33.90 1.41
CA GLY A 141 -6.07 33.63 -0.01
C GLY A 141 -4.71 33.02 -0.38
N THR A 142 -3.87 32.70 0.60
CA THR A 142 -2.65 31.91 0.35
C THR A 142 -2.98 30.43 0.16
N GLU A 143 -2.16 29.73 -0.61
CA GLU A 143 -2.34 28.32 -0.95
C GLU A 143 -1.01 27.58 -0.86
N VAL A 144 -1.05 26.32 -0.42
CA VAL A 144 0.08 25.39 -0.47
C VAL A 144 -0.10 24.46 -1.63
N GLU A 145 0.80 24.55 -2.60
CA GLU A 145 0.80 23.69 -3.79
C GLU A 145 0.97 22.22 -3.44
N LYS A 146 0.39 21.37 -4.29
CA LYS A 146 0.53 19.92 -4.15
C LYS A 146 1.93 19.49 -4.56
N SER A 147 2.52 18.57 -3.81
CA SER A 147 3.79 17.95 -4.20
C SER A 147 3.55 16.97 -5.35
N LYS A 148 4.43 16.95 -6.35
CA LYS A 148 4.43 15.91 -7.39
C LYS A 148 5.22 14.70 -6.87
N ILE A 149 4.52 13.58 -6.72
CA ILE A 149 5.01 12.33 -6.12
C ILE A 149 5.53 11.38 -7.21
N GLN A 150 4.86 11.37 -8.36
CA GLN A 150 5.24 10.66 -9.57
C GLN A 150 5.05 11.59 -10.76
N ASP A 151 6.07 11.71 -11.60
CA ASP A 151 6.12 12.55 -12.80
C ASP A 151 6.49 11.69 -14.00
N ILE A 152 5.54 11.44 -14.90
CA ILE A 152 5.76 10.61 -16.08
C ILE A 152 6.43 11.46 -17.16
N GLN A 153 7.68 11.11 -17.49
CA GLN A 153 8.48 11.85 -18.47
C GLN A 153 8.26 11.32 -19.89
N SER A 154 8.19 9.99 -20.05
CA SER A 154 7.90 9.34 -21.33
C SER A 154 7.35 7.93 -21.14
N MET A 155 6.62 7.47 -22.15
CA MET A 155 6.08 6.11 -22.22
C MET A 155 6.24 5.58 -23.64
N GLU A 156 6.75 4.35 -23.78
CA GLU A 156 6.87 3.68 -25.07
C GLU A 156 6.55 2.18 -24.94
N LEU A 157 5.94 1.62 -25.98
CA LEU A 157 5.72 0.19 -26.11
C LEU A 157 6.71 -0.38 -27.13
N ARG A 158 7.42 -1.44 -26.77
CA ARG A 158 8.37 -2.15 -27.62
C ARG A 158 7.81 -3.53 -27.94
N ILE A 159 7.60 -3.80 -29.23
CA ILE A 159 6.93 -5.01 -29.73
C ILE A 159 7.37 -5.24 -31.18
N ASP A 160 7.68 -6.49 -31.55
CA ASP A 160 8.10 -6.87 -32.92
C ASP A 160 9.32 -6.07 -33.45
N GLY A 161 10.19 -5.61 -32.55
CA GLY A 161 11.31 -4.72 -32.88
C GLY A 161 10.92 -3.26 -33.16
N ASP A 162 9.62 -2.93 -33.16
CA ASP A 162 9.11 -1.57 -33.24
C ASP A 162 9.11 -0.89 -31.87
N ILE A 163 9.26 0.44 -31.88
CA ILE A 163 9.06 1.30 -30.71
C ILE A 163 7.88 2.24 -31.02
N ILE A 164 6.86 2.19 -30.17
CA ILE A 164 5.64 2.97 -30.32
C ILE A 164 5.55 3.96 -29.15
N ASP A 165 5.67 5.24 -29.45
CA ASP A 165 5.46 6.30 -28.46
C ASP A 165 4.00 6.31 -27.98
N ILE A 166 3.83 6.29 -26.66
CA ILE A 166 2.51 6.31 -26.03
C ILE A 166 2.31 7.70 -25.40
N PRO A 167 1.25 8.43 -25.79
CA PRO A 167 1.04 9.76 -25.25
C PRO A 167 0.63 9.73 -23.78
N ALA A 168 0.96 10.80 -23.05
CA ALA A 168 0.51 11.03 -21.67
C ALA A 168 -1.03 10.89 -21.57
N ASP A 169 -1.49 10.23 -20.51
CA ASP A 169 -2.90 9.88 -20.26
C ASP A 169 -3.60 9.11 -21.39
N GLY A 170 -2.86 8.62 -22.40
CA GLY A 170 -3.42 8.04 -23.61
C GLY A 170 -4.16 9.08 -24.47
N LEU A 171 -3.78 10.36 -24.41
CA LEU A 171 -4.45 11.45 -25.13
C LEU A 171 -3.56 12.05 -26.24
N PRO A 172 -4.05 12.17 -27.49
CA PRO A 172 -5.38 11.78 -27.95
C PRO A 172 -5.55 10.25 -28.00
N THR A 173 -6.77 9.79 -27.69
CA THR A 173 -7.10 8.36 -27.71
C THR A 173 -7.01 7.77 -29.10
N LYS A 174 -6.64 6.50 -29.20
CA LYS A 174 -6.60 5.72 -30.44
C LYS A 174 -7.56 4.54 -30.34
N SER A 175 -8.59 4.50 -31.19
CA SER A 175 -9.51 3.36 -31.26
C SER A 175 -8.87 2.16 -31.96
N LYS A 176 -9.51 0.99 -31.88
CA LYS A 176 -9.01 -0.23 -32.53
C LYS A 176 -8.93 -0.10 -34.05
N GLU A 177 -9.88 0.61 -34.67
CA GLU A 177 -9.87 0.90 -36.11
C GLU A 177 -8.68 1.76 -36.54
N GLN A 178 -8.07 2.46 -35.58
CA GLN A 178 -6.90 3.33 -35.76
C GLN A 178 -5.63 2.71 -35.18
N ALA A 179 -5.65 1.42 -34.84
CA ALA A 179 -4.53 0.71 -34.24
C ALA A 179 -3.27 0.86 -35.08
N VAL A 180 -2.14 0.98 -34.38
CA VAL A 180 -0.83 0.83 -35.00
C VAL A 180 -0.68 -0.64 -35.36
N ILE A 181 -0.38 -0.91 -36.62
CA ILE A 181 -0.03 -2.24 -37.10
C ILE A 181 1.49 -2.34 -37.06
N THR A 182 2.00 -3.30 -36.30
CA THR A 182 3.44 -3.54 -36.13
C THR A 182 4.05 -4.21 -37.37
N SER A 183 5.37 -4.31 -37.39
CA SER A 183 6.15 -4.98 -38.44
C SER A 183 5.72 -6.43 -38.68
N ASP A 184 5.31 -7.15 -37.63
CA ASP A 184 4.83 -8.54 -37.73
C ASP A 184 3.29 -8.65 -37.84
N GLY A 185 2.59 -7.53 -37.97
CA GLY A 185 1.15 -7.48 -38.22
C GLY A 185 0.27 -7.49 -36.96
N ASN A 186 0.86 -7.36 -35.78
CA ASN A 186 0.16 -7.24 -34.50
C ASN A 186 -0.45 -5.84 -34.34
N GLN A 187 -1.40 -5.69 -33.41
CA GLN A 187 -2.17 -4.45 -33.25
C GLN A 187 -1.95 -3.83 -31.88
N VAL A 188 -1.70 -2.52 -31.87
CA VAL A 188 -1.57 -1.71 -30.65
C VAL A 188 -2.48 -0.49 -30.73
N TRP A 189 -3.30 -0.28 -29.70
CA TRP A 189 -4.14 0.92 -29.58
C TRP A 189 -4.32 1.32 -28.11
N TRP A 190 -4.79 2.53 -27.84
CA TRP A 190 -5.04 3.03 -26.49
C TRP A 190 -6.39 3.74 -26.44
N PRO A 191 -7.47 2.98 -26.20
CA PRO A 191 -8.81 3.52 -26.25
C PRO A 191 -9.12 4.28 -24.94
N GLY A 192 -10.17 5.11 -24.99
CA GLY A 192 -10.77 5.63 -23.76
C GLY A 192 -11.47 4.54 -22.93
N LYS A 193 -11.92 4.91 -21.73
CA LYS A 193 -12.67 4.03 -20.84
C LYS A 193 -13.90 3.44 -21.53
N GLY A 194 -14.13 2.14 -21.40
CA GLY A 194 -15.30 1.47 -21.96
C GLY A 194 -15.31 -0.03 -21.69
N VAL A 195 -16.39 -0.69 -22.12
CA VAL A 195 -16.58 -2.14 -22.00
C VAL A 195 -16.28 -2.85 -23.33
N GLY A 196 -15.90 -4.13 -23.24
CA GLY A 196 -15.55 -4.97 -24.39
C GLY A 196 -14.04 -5.13 -24.59
N SER A 197 -13.65 -6.09 -25.46
CA SER A 197 -12.25 -6.43 -25.74
C SER A 197 -11.44 -5.28 -26.32
N ASP A 198 -12.11 -4.30 -26.93
CA ASP A 198 -11.46 -3.21 -27.65
C ASP A 198 -11.31 -1.93 -26.81
N LYS A 199 -11.73 -1.99 -25.54
CA LYS A 199 -11.79 -0.86 -24.62
C LYS A 199 -11.09 -1.19 -23.30
N CYS A 200 -10.90 -0.16 -22.48
CA CYS A 200 -10.28 -0.29 -21.16
C CYS A 200 -11.33 -0.12 -20.06
N PRO A 201 -11.66 -1.17 -19.29
CA PRO A 201 -12.71 -1.10 -18.28
C PRO A 201 -12.32 -0.24 -17.05
N HIS A 202 -11.04 -0.23 -16.67
CA HIS A 202 -10.57 0.43 -15.44
C HIS A 202 -10.23 1.93 -15.60
N GLY A 203 -9.87 2.38 -16.81
CA GLY A 203 -9.36 3.73 -17.08
C GLY A 203 -8.55 3.76 -18.38
N PRO A 204 -7.73 4.80 -18.65
CA PRO A 204 -6.79 4.80 -19.76
C PRO A 204 -5.86 3.57 -19.72
N CYS A 205 -5.70 2.89 -20.85
CA CYS A 205 -4.85 1.71 -20.97
C CYS A 205 -4.36 1.54 -22.42
N ILE A 206 -3.29 0.77 -22.60
CA ILE A 206 -2.84 0.22 -23.88
C ILE A 206 -3.50 -1.14 -24.06
N ARG A 207 -3.95 -1.40 -25.27
CA ARG A 207 -4.44 -2.68 -25.75
C ARG A 207 -3.46 -3.22 -26.77
N VAL A 208 -3.10 -4.49 -26.60
CA VAL A 208 -2.20 -5.21 -27.51
C VAL A 208 -2.89 -6.50 -27.95
N SER A 209 -2.94 -6.72 -29.25
CA SER A 209 -3.42 -7.96 -29.87
C SER A 209 -2.26 -8.57 -30.64
N ILE A 210 -1.75 -9.72 -30.19
CA ILE A 210 -0.56 -10.36 -30.75
C ILE A 210 -0.79 -11.85 -31.00
N ASP A 211 -0.39 -12.29 -32.19
CA ASP A 211 -0.33 -13.70 -32.58
C ASP A 211 1.11 -14.20 -32.51
N VAL A 212 1.34 -15.25 -31.71
CA VAL A 212 2.64 -15.88 -31.51
C VAL A 212 2.66 -17.23 -32.22
N PRO A 213 3.52 -17.45 -33.23
CA PRO A 213 3.64 -18.73 -33.92
C PRO A 213 3.97 -19.92 -32.99
N GLY A 214 3.61 -21.13 -33.42
CA GLY A 214 3.92 -22.34 -32.66
C GLY A 214 5.42 -22.60 -32.56
N GLY A 215 5.91 -22.91 -31.36
CA GLY A 215 7.32 -23.16 -31.09
C GLY A 215 8.20 -21.91 -30.99
N THR A 216 7.61 -20.71 -30.92
CA THR A 216 8.34 -19.44 -30.78
C THR A 216 8.07 -18.77 -29.43
N HIS A 217 8.80 -17.68 -29.20
CA HIS A 217 8.68 -16.82 -28.04
C HIS A 217 8.74 -15.36 -28.49
N GLU A 218 7.85 -14.54 -27.96
CA GLU A 218 7.80 -13.09 -28.19
C GLU A 218 7.70 -12.34 -26.86
N SER A 219 8.08 -11.06 -26.86
CA SER A 219 7.94 -10.19 -25.69
C SER A 219 7.27 -8.86 -26.06
N VAL A 220 6.45 -8.35 -25.16
CA VAL A 220 5.91 -6.99 -25.22
C VAL A 220 6.42 -6.23 -24.00
N ASP A 221 7.22 -5.19 -24.23
CA ASP A 221 7.81 -4.39 -23.16
C ASP A 221 7.19 -3.00 -23.16
N PHE A 222 6.56 -2.63 -22.05
CA PHE A 222 6.08 -1.28 -21.81
C PHE A 222 7.07 -0.54 -20.92
N ALA A 223 7.79 0.44 -21.49
CA ALA A 223 8.78 1.24 -20.81
C ALA A 223 8.19 2.57 -20.36
N VAL A 224 8.36 2.89 -19.08
CA VAL A 224 7.89 4.15 -18.47
C VAL A 224 9.07 4.81 -17.81
N THR A 225 9.43 6.00 -18.29
CA THR A 225 10.46 6.85 -17.67
C THR A 225 9.79 7.89 -16.80
N LEU A 226 10.21 7.97 -15.54
CA LEU A 226 9.57 8.83 -14.55
C LEU A 226 10.56 9.37 -13.53
N LYS A 227 10.17 10.48 -12.91
CA LYS A 227 10.74 10.93 -11.64
C LYS A 227 9.77 10.60 -10.52
N SER A 228 10.27 10.05 -9.41
CA SER A 228 9.49 9.85 -8.20
C SER A 228 10.18 10.43 -6.97
N THR A 229 9.39 11.01 -6.08
CA THR A 229 9.85 11.75 -4.90
C THR A 229 9.19 11.19 -3.64
N THR A 230 9.94 11.03 -2.56
CA THR A 230 9.38 10.69 -1.25
C THR A 230 8.49 11.83 -0.77
N HIS A 231 7.29 11.49 -0.31
CA HIS A 231 6.36 12.43 0.30
C HIS A 231 5.72 11.79 1.53
N THR A 232 5.49 12.57 2.58
CA THR A 232 4.81 12.11 3.79
C THR A 232 3.57 12.95 4.06
N TRP A 233 2.49 12.29 4.45
CA TRP A 233 1.32 12.93 5.03
C TRP A 233 1.29 12.80 6.55
N TRP A 234 2.39 12.34 7.15
CA TRP A 234 2.53 12.20 8.58
C TRP A 234 3.32 13.36 9.18
N HIS A 235 2.62 14.17 9.97
CA HIS A 235 3.24 15.18 10.81
C HIS A 235 3.84 14.53 12.08
N SER A 236 5.10 14.10 11.99
CA SER A 236 5.77 13.44 13.12
C SER A 236 7.26 13.70 13.17
N THR A 237 7.80 13.78 14.39
CA THR A 237 9.25 13.85 14.65
C THR A 237 9.99 12.60 14.17
N LYS A 238 9.29 11.47 14.02
CA LYS A 238 9.83 10.22 13.45
C LYS A 238 10.16 10.34 11.96
N MET A 239 9.52 11.27 11.24
CA MET A 239 9.80 11.53 9.84
C MET A 239 11.02 12.44 9.67
N ASN A 240 11.92 12.04 8.76
CA ASN A 240 13.10 12.82 8.39
C ASN A 240 12.68 14.22 7.91
N GLY A 241 13.30 15.26 8.46
CA GLY A 241 12.96 16.66 8.14
C GLY A 241 13.28 17.10 6.70
N LYS A 242 13.93 16.26 5.90
CA LYS A 242 14.14 16.48 4.46
C LYS A 242 12.98 16.02 3.58
N ILE A 243 11.98 15.35 4.16
CA ILE A 243 10.84 14.81 3.40
C ILE A 243 9.74 15.86 3.38
N ASP A 244 9.26 16.17 2.18
CA ASP A 244 8.16 17.10 1.95
C ASP A 244 6.81 16.55 2.42
N GLY A 245 5.87 17.44 2.71
CA GLY A 245 4.50 17.12 3.15
C GLY A 245 4.31 17.01 4.67
N LYS A 246 5.40 17.01 5.44
CA LYS A 246 5.34 16.91 6.91
C LYS A 246 4.62 18.11 7.55
N SER A 247 4.74 19.31 6.98
CA SER A 247 4.08 20.52 7.51
C SER A 247 2.57 20.48 7.32
N GLU A 248 2.10 19.94 6.20
CA GLU A 248 0.69 19.79 5.84
C GLU A 248 0.09 18.47 6.37
N GLY A 249 0.94 17.57 6.85
CA GLY A 249 0.56 16.25 7.31
C GLY A 249 -0.37 16.22 8.51
N ASN A 250 -1.04 15.09 8.67
CA ASN A 250 -1.92 14.78 9.78
C ASN A 250 -1.15 14.07 10.93
N SER A 251 -1.71 14.10 12.13
CA SER A 251 -1.16 13.49 13.34
C SER A 251 -2.25 13.37 14.39
N LEU A 252 -1.97 12.67 15.48
CA LEU A 252 -2.91 12.50 16.58
C LEU A 252 -3.51 13.83 17.07
N SER A 253 -2.70 14.87 17.22
CA SER A 253 -3.12 16.18 17.73
C SER A 253 -3.76 17.10 16.68
N ARG A 254 -3.68 16.74 15.40
CA ARG A 254 -4.25 17.52 14.29
C ARG A 254 -5.53 16.91 13.74
N SER A 255 -5.71 15.60 13.93
CA SER A 255 -6.80 14.85 13.32
C SER A 255 -8.16 15.29 13.82
N GLY A 256 -9.09 15.33 12.88
CA GLY A 256 -10.51 15.45 13.14
C GLY A 256 -11.13 14.15 13.60
N THR A 257 -12.45 14.21 13.74
CA THR A 257 -13.32 13.09 14.09
C THR A 257 -13.97 12.46 12.86
N PHE A 258 -14.70 11.35 13.05
CA PHE A 258 -15.47 10.72 11.97
C PHE A 258 -16.53 11.65 11.36
N ASP A 259 -17.08 12.58 12.15
CA ASP A 259 -18.11 13.51 11.69
C ASP A 259 -17.55 14.54 10.70
N ASP A 260 -16.28 14.93 10.87
CA ASP A 260 -15.62 15.95 10.03
C ASP A 260 -15.42 15.48 8.58
N ILE A 261 -15.42 14.16 8.33
CA ILE A 261 -15.10 13.54 7.04
C ILE A 261 -15.99 14.04 5.91
N ALA A 262 -17.29 14.21 6.17
CA ALA A 262 -18.25 14.62 5.15
C ALA A 262 -18.11 16.10 4.76
N ASP A 263 -17.50 16.91 5.63
CA ASP A 263 -17.37 18.36 5.48
C ASP A 263 -16.04 18.75 4.80
N ARG A 264 -15.23 17.78 4.39
CA ARG A 264 -13.95 17.97 3.71
C ARG A 264 -14.04 17.58 2.24
N GLY A 265 -13.36 18.32 1.36
CA GLY A 265 -13.28 18.07 -0.08
C GLY A 265 -14.65 17.99 -0.73
N MET A 266 -15.58 18.85 -0.31
CA MET A 266 -16.99 18.89 -0.69
C MET A 266 -17.73 17.57 -0.44
N GLY A 267 -17.25 16.76 0.51
CA GLY A 267 -17.72 15.41 0.78
C GLY A 267 -17.47 14.42 -0.37
N SER A 268 -16.65 14.76 -1.36
CA SER A 268 -16.46 13.95 -2.57
C SER A 268 -15.95 12.54 -2.26
N ARG A 269 -14.89 12.43 -1.44
CA ARG A 269 -14.33 11.14 -1.03
C ARG A 269 -15.28 10.37 -0.13
N ALA A 270 -15.96 11.05 0.80
CA ALA A 270 -16.98 10.45 1.65
C ALA A 270 -18.11 9.82 0.82
N ASN A 271 -18.68 10.58 -0.11
CA ASN A 271 -19.76 10.12 -0.98
C ASN A 271 -19.33 9.01 -1.94
N THR A 272 -18.07 9.04 -2.40
CA THR A 272 -17.56 8.07 -3.37
C THR A 272 -17.17 6.75 -2.70
N TYR A 273 -16.40 6.81 -1.62
CA TYR A 273 -15.72 5.65 -1.03
C TYR A 273 -16.20 5.27 0.37
N ALA A 274 -17.02 6.09 1.04
CA ALA A 274 -17.55 5.78 2.38
C ALA A 274 -19.08 5.73 2.47
N SER A 275 -19.80 6.08 1.40
CA SER A 275 -21.27 6.03 1.36
C SER A 275 -21.87 4.63 1.49
N SER A 276 -21.04 3.59 1.36
CA SER A 276 -21.42 2.20 1.62
C SER A 276 -20.34 1.48 2.43
N GLN A 277 -20.78 0.55 3.27
CA GLN A 277 -19.90 -0.30 4.07
C GLN A 277 -19.29 -1.45 3.28
N TYR A 278 -19.59 -1.60 1.98
CA TYR A 278 -19.12 -2.70 1.15
C TYR A 278 -18.61 -2.19 -0.20
N TRP A 279 -17.61 -2.85 -0.77
CA TRP A 279 -16.97 -2.41 -2.02
C TRP A 279 -16.33 -3.57 -2.76
N TYR A 280 -16.33 -3.46 -4.09
CA TYR A 280 -15.79 -4.46 -5.02
C TYR A 280 -16.43 -5.85 -4.87
N ASP A 281 -17.59 -6.06 -5.51
CA ASP A 281 -18.24 -7.39 -5.56
C ASP A 281 -17.57 -8.25 -6.63
N ARG A 282 -16.85 -9.28 -6.21
CA ARG A 282 -16.13 -10.18 -7.11
C ARG A 282 -17.03 -11.21 -7.79
N ASN A 283 -18.32 -11.23 -7.44
CA ASN A 283 -19.33 -12.08 -8.06
C ASN A 283 -20.27 -11.30 -8.99
N ASP A 284 -19.93 -10.05 -9.37
CA ASP A 284 -20.70 -9.19 -10.28
C ASP A 284 -22.22 -9.16 -9.98
N GLY A 285 -22.58 -8.97 -8.71
CA GLY A 285 -23.97 -8.89 -8.26
C GLY A 285 -24.73 -10.23 -8.22
N ALA A 286 -24.08 -11.36 -8.48
CA ALA A 286 -24.66 -12.67 -8.24
C ALA A 286 -24.80 -12.95 -6.72
N ASN A 287 -25.82 -13.72 -6.34
CA ASN A 287 -26.10 -14.09 -4.95
C ASN A 287 -25.48 -15.47 -4.62
N PRO A 288 -24.67 -15.60 -3.56
CA PRO A 288 -24.25 -14.55 -2.63
C PRO A 288 -23.19 -13.62 -3.20
N SER A 289 -23.31 -12.32 -2.88
CA SER A 289 -22.26 -11.35 -3.17
C SER A 289 -20.95 -11.74 -2.50
N ASN A 290 -19.84 -11.34 -3.11
CA ASN A 290 -18.49 -11.64 -2.66
C ASN A 290 -17.62 -10.38 -2.59
N TRP A 291 -18.02 -9.48 -1.70
CA TRP A 291 -17.35 -8.22 -1.45
C TRP A 291 -15.92 -8.43 -0.97
N ALA A 292 -14.94 -7.84 -1.65
CA ALA A 292 -13.56 -7.83 -1.20
C ALA A 292 -13.38 -6.99 0.07
N ILE A 293 -14.12 -5.88 0.15
CA ILE A 293 -14.12 -4.97 1.28
C ILE A 293 -15.54 -4.91 1.86
N ASP A 294 -15.72 -5.24 3.15
CA ASP A 294 -17.03 -5.23 3.80
C ASP A 294 -16.91 -4.98 5.31
N GLY A 295 -17.60 -3.95 5.79
CA GLY A 295 -17.66 -3.56 7.21
C GLY A 295 -19.00 -3.89 7.88
N ARG A 296 -19.93 -4.57 7.20
CA ARG A 296 -21.24 -4.90 7.77
C ARG A 296 -21.13 -6.10 8.70
N GLN A 297 -21.68 -5.98 9.91
CA GLN A 297 -21.70 -7.06 10.91
C GLN A 297 -22.31 -8.37 10.38
N SER A 298 -23.29 -8.31 9.48
CA SER A 298 -24.00 -9.49 8.97
C SER A 298 -23.20 -10.34 7.99
N SER A 299 -22.26 -9.75 7.26
CA SER A 299 -21.48 -10.40 6.19
C SER A 299 -19.98 -10.44 6.49
N ALA A 300 -19.50 -9.57 7.36
CA ALA A 300 -18.11 -9.52 7.84
C ALA A 300 -18.05 -9.35 9.38
N PRO A 301 -18.54 -10.34 10.16
CA PRO A 301 -18.55 -10.26 11.62
C PRO A 301 -17.17 -10.12 12.25
N THR A 302 -16.11 -10.75 11.69
CA THR A 302 -14.75 -10.66 12.23
C THR A 302 -14.15 -9.28 11.98
N VAL A 303 -14.36 -8.67 10.81
CA VAL A 303 -14.03 -7.26 10.56
C VAL A 303 -14.71 -6.37 11.59
N TYR A 304 -16.03 -6.53 11.76
CA TYR A 304 -16.81 -5.68 12.66
C TYR A 304 -16.34 -5.80 14.12
N GLN A 305 -16.06 -7.02 14.59
CA GLN A 305 -15.54 -7.27 15.94
C GLN A 305 -14.12 -6.72 16.14
N THR A 306 -13.27 -6.85 15.13
CA THR A 306 -11.89 -6.31 15.14
C THR A 306 -11.93 -4.79 15.22
N ALA A 307 -12.74 -4.15 14.38
CA ALA A 307 -12.99 -2.70 14.40
C ALA A 307 -13.47 -2.22 15.78
N ALA A 308 -14.45 -2.90 16.37
CA ALA A 308 -14.96 -2.57 17.70
C ALA A 308 -13.89 -2.74 18.79
N SER A 309 -13.05 -3.77 18.69
CA SER A 309 -11.97 -4.03 19.65
C SER A 309 -10.86 -2.97 19.56
N ILE A 310 -10.46 -2.58 18.34
CA ILE A 310 -9.52 -1.49 18.11
C ILE A 310 -10.06 -0.18 18.69
N LYS A 311 -11.30 0.21 18.33
CA LYS A 311 -11.94 1.43 18.87
C LYS A 311 -12.06 1.39 20.40
N ALA A 312 -12.32 0.22 20.99
CA ALA A 312 -12.40 0.06 22.44
C ALA A 312 -11.03 0.15 23.15
N SER A 313 -9.94 -0.19 22.45
CA SER A 313 -8.58 -0.11 22.97
C SER A 313 -8.05 1.33 23.08
N LEU A 314 -8.61 2.26 22.31
CA LEU A 314 -8.23 3.67 22.35
C LEU A 314 -8.68 4.36 23.64
N PRO A 315 -7.90 5.34 24.15
CA PRO A 315 -8.34 6.20 25.24
C PRO A 315 -9.67 6.89 24.93
N SER A 316 -10.45 7.20 25.97
CA SER A 316 -11.81 7.74 25.82
C SER A 316 -11.89 8.99 24.94
N GLY A 317 -10.88 9.86 24.99
CA GLY A 317 -10.82 11.09 24.18
C GLY A 317 -10.39 10.87 22.73
N LEU A 318 -9.93 9.68 22.36
CA LEU A 318 -9.40 9.36 21.03
C LEU A 318 -10.27 8.38 20.24
N LYS A 319 -11.39 7.92 20.83
CA LYS A 319 -12.25 6.89 20.20
C LYS A 319 -12.84 7.32 18.87
N ASP A 320 -13.11 8.61 18.72
CA ASP A 320 -13.68 9.17 17.49
C ASP A 320 -12.64 9.89 16.63
N ASN A 321 -11.37 9.93 17.05
CA ASN A 321 -10.26 10.53 16.31
C ASN A 321 -9.87 9.61 15.13
N VAL A 322 -9.97 10.13 13.90
CA VAL A 322 -9.77 9.33 12.67
C VAL A 322 -8.34 8.80 12.58
N TYR A 323 -7.35 9.66 12.85
CA TYR A 323 -5.95 9.27 12.85
C TYR A 323 -5.67 8.17 13.88
N ALA A 324 -6.14 8.32 15.12
CA ALA A 324 -5.91 7.34 16.18
C ALA A 324 -6.49 5.97 15.79
N TYR A 325 -7.72 5.94 15.27
CA TYR A 325 -8.37 4.71 14.82
C TYR A 325 -7.66 4.07 13.63
N ALA A 326 -7.27 4.86 12.62
CA ALA A 326 -6.58 4.36 11.46
C ALA A 326 -5.16 3.87 11.79
N ARG A 327 -4.44 4.61 12.64
CA ARG A 327 -3.10 4.25 13.13
C ARG A 327 -3.13 2.97 13.96
N ALA A 328 -4.05 2.87 14.92
CA ALA A 328 -4.21 1.65 15.71
C ALA A 328 -4.59 0.45 14.85
N THR A 329 -5.38 0.64 13.80
CA THR A 329 -5.70 -0.44 12.85
C THR A 329 -4.48 -0.87 12.06
N PHE A 330 -3.68 0.08 11.55
CA PHE A 330 -2.44 -0.19 10.84
C PHE A 330 -1.46 -0.98 11.73
N ASP A 331 -1.21 -0.52 12.96
CA ASP A 331 -0.32 -1.20 13.91
C ASP A 331 -0.86 -2.59 14.28
N TRP A 332 -2.18 -2.73 14.53
CA TRP A 332 -2.79 -4.01 14.84
C TRP A 332 -2.64 -5.03 13.70
N LEU A 333 -2.85 -4.63 12.44
CA LEU A 333 -2.67 -5.54 11.31
C LEU A 333 -1.21 -6.00 11.17
N ASN A 334 -0.25 -5.10 11.36
CA ASN A 334 1.17 -5.43 11.33
C ASN A 334 1.55 -6.45 12.42
N ASP A 335 0.96 -6.33 13.61
CA ASP A 335 1.24 -7.21 14.73
C ASP A 335 0.52 -8.57 14.63
N ASN A 336 -0.63 -8.63 13.95
CA ASN A 336 -1.54 -9.79 14.02
C ASN A 336 -1.72 -10.54 12.70
N VAL A 337 -1.37 -9.94 11.55
CA VAL A 337 -1.60 -10.53 10.22
C VAL A 337 -0.28 -10.69 9.47
N PRO A 338 0.44 -11.82 9.66
CA PRO A 338 1.64 -12.12 8.90
C PRO A 338 1.38 -12.21 7.38
N TYR A 339 2.44 -12.01 6.61
CA TYR A 339 2.38 -12.05 5.15
C TYR A 339 2.19 -13.48 4.60
N ASP A 340 1.25 -13.66 3.66
CA ASP A 340 1.03 -14.93 2.97
C ASP A 340 1.82 -15.04 1.65
N VAL A 341 2.93 -15.78 1.66
CA VAL A 341 3.72 -16.09 0.45
C VAL A 341 3.07 -17.12 -0.48
N SER A 342 1.95 -17.72 -0.07
CA SER A 342 1.21 -18.75 -0.80
C SER A 342 -0.27 -18.37 -0.96
N ALA A 343 -0.55 -17.07 -0.98
CA ALA A 343 -1.88 -16.53 -1.13
C ALA A 343 -2.57 -17.04 -2.41
N PRO A 344 -3.91 -17.13 -2.40
CA PRO A 344 -4.69 -17.61 -3.53
C PRO A 344 -4.65 -16.67 -4.75
N ASN A 345 -4.91 -17.22 -5.95
CA ASN A 345 -5.02 -16.44 -7.18
C ASN A 345 -6.18 -15.44 -7.18
N VAL A 346 -7.14 -15.57 -6.27
CA VAL A 346 -8.18 -14.56 -6.05
C VAL A 346 -7.99 -14.08 -4.62
N ALA A 347 -7.58 -12.82 -4.45
CA ALA A 347 -7.31 -12.20 -3.16
C ALA A 347 -8.49 -12.39 -2.20
N ARG A 348 -8.27 -12.91 -0.99
CA ARG A 348 -9.28 -12.97 0.07
C ARG A 348 -9.90 -11.60 0.36
N SER A 349 -11.17 -11.61 0.78
CA SER A 349 -11.81 -10.42 1.34
C SER A 349 -11.17 -10.03 2.68
N GLY A 350 -11.45 -8.82 3.17
CA GLY A 350 -11.03 -8.39 4.51
C GLY A 350 -11.46 -9.37 5.61
N GLU A 351 -12.70 -9.86 5.54
CA GLU A 351 -13.20 -10.90 6.46
C GLU A 351 -12.37 -12.19 6.39
N GLN A 352 -12.15 -12.71 5.18
CA GLN A 352 -11.39 -13.95 4.98
C GLN A 352 -9.93 -13.82 5.40
N CYS A 353 -9.32 -12.65 5.17
CA CYS A 353 -7.97 -12.31 5.62
C CYS A 353 -7.87 -12.40 7.15
N LEU A 354 -8.75 -11.68 7.86
CA LEU A 354 -8.79 -11.65 9.32
C LEU A 354 -9.13 -13.03 9.93
N ASP A 355 -10.12 -13.73 9.39
CA ASP A 355 -10.49 -15.09 9.83
C ASP A 355 -9.33 -16.08 9.70
N SER A 356 -8.54 -15.94 8.63
CA SER A 356 -7.38 -16.80 8.40
C SER A 356 -6.15 -16.39 9.21
N GLY A 357 -6.13 -15.16 9.73
CA GLY A 357 -4.99 -14.58 10.45
C GLY A 357 -3.73 -14.47 9.59
N ILE A 358 -3.87 -14.38 8.27
CA ILE A 358 -2.75 -14.26 7.32
C ILE A 358 -3.26 -13.63 6.02
N GLY A 359 -2.46 -12.81 5.36
CA GLY A 359 -2.84 -12.20 4.09
C GLY A 359 -1.65 -11.65 3.32
N ASP A 360 -1.78 -11.53 2.01
CA ASP A 360 -0.83 -10.77 1.19
C ASP A 360 -1.22 -9.29 1.02
N CYS A 361 -0.63 -8.56 0.07
CA CYS A 361 -0.70 -7.09 0.04
C CYS A 361 -2.08 -6.53 -0.24
N ASP A 362 -2.82 -7.06 -1.22
CA ASP A 362 -4.21 -6.63 -1.44
C ASP A 362 -5.14 -7.18 -0.36
N GLU A 363 -4.92 -8.38 0.19
CA GLU A 363 -5.73 -8.97 1.26
C GLU A 363 -5.63 -8.21 2.58
N GLN A 364 -4.43 -7.77 2.97
CA GLN A 364 -4.25 -6.92 4.14
C GLN A 364 -4.78 -5.50 3.88
N SER A 365 -4.67 -4.99 2.65
CA SER A 365 -5.33 -3.75 2.26
C SER A 365 -6.86 -3.88 2.34
N ASN A 366 -7.42 -5.02 1.92
CA ASN A 366 -8.85 -5.31 2.04
C ASN A 366 -9.29 -5.30 3.51
N ALA A 367 -8.50 -5.93 4.40
CA ALA A 367 -8.78 -5.92 5.84
C ALA A 367 -8.74 -4.49 6.41
N PHE A 368 -7.69 -3.73 6.12
CA PHE A 368 -7.56 -2.32 6.55
C PHE A 368 -8.76 -1.49 6.08
N MET A 369 -9.06 -1.51 4.78
CA MET A 369 -10.16 -0.75 4.20
C MET A 369 -11.53 -1.19 4.74
N SER A 370 -11.70 -2.48 5.05
CA SER A 370 -12.96 -3.00 5.63
C SER A 370 -13.18 -2.45 7.04
N ILE A 371 -12.12 -2.43 7.87
CA ILE A 371 -12.16 -1.87 9.24
C ILE A 371 -12.42 -0.35 9.19
N MET A 372 -11.79 0.37 8.27
CA MET A 372 -12.01 1.81 8.05
C MET A 372 -13.47 2.12 7.71
N ARG A 373 -14.09 1.32 6.84
CA ARG A 373 -15.50 1.49 6.43
C ARG A 373 -16.51 1.26 7.55
N VAL A 374 -16.16 0.55 8.63
CA VAL A 374 -17.04 0.42 9.80
C VAL A 374 -17.37 1.79 10.39
N GLN A 375 -16.41 2.73 10.36
CA GLN A 375 -16.57 4.10 10.86
C GLN A 375 -16.77 5.12 9.72
N GLY A 376 -17.03 4.68 8.48
CA GLY A 376 -17.20 5.59 7.35
C GLY A 376 -15.93 6.33 6.92
N VAL A 377 -14.74 5.77 7.20
CA VAL A 377 -13.47 6.39 6.77
C VAL A 377 -13.19 6.04 5.29
N PRO A 378 -13.06 7.04 4.39
CA PRO A 378 -12.88 6.79 2.97
C PRO A 378 -11.51 6.19 2.68
N THR A 379 -11.52 5.06 1.98
CA THR A 379 -10.33 4.36 1.50
C THR A 379 -10.55 3.76 0.13
N TRP A 380 -9.50 3.70 -0.69
CA TRP A 380 -9.53 3.18 -2.05
C TRP A 380 -8.20 2.51 -2.42
N TYR A 381 -8.23 1.65 -3.44
CA TYR A 381 -7.04 0.92 -3.86
C TYR A 381 -6.03 1.82 -4.59
N VAL A 382 -4.76 1.46 -4.42
CA VAL A 382 -3.69 1.81 -5.33
C VAL A 382 -2.96 0.55 -5.74
N PHE A 383 -2.64 0.47 -7.03
CA PHE A 383 -1.98 -0.66 -7.65
C PHE A 383 -0.72 -0.22 -8.38
N GLY A 384 0.28 -1.08 -8.38
CA GLY A 384 1.53 -0.83 -9.09
C GLY A 384 2.56 -1.90 -8.81
N ALA A 385 3.82 -1.49 -8.65
CA ALA A 385 4.91 -2.37 -8.33
C ALA A 385 5.83 -1.74 -7.28
N LEU A 386 6.37 -2.57 -6.40
CA LEU A 386 7.42 -2.17 -5.48
C LEU A 386 8.76 -2.68 -5.98
N ALA A 387 9.76 -1.80 -5.91
CA ALA A 387 11.16 -2.12 -6.03
C ALA A 387 11.80 -2.35 -4.66
N ASP A 388 12.90 -3.09 -4.63
CA ASP A 388 13.82 -2.99 -3.50
C ASP A 388 14.52 -1.63 -3.48
N SER A 389 15.32 -1.38 -2.44
CA SER A 389 16.02 -0.10 -2.28
C SER A 389 17.07 0.18 -3.35
N GLN A 390 17.42 -0.79 -4.20
CA GLN A 390 18.43 -0.67 -5.25
C GLN A 390 17.83 -0.82 -6.66
N PHE A 391 16.50 -0.94 -6.76
CA PHE A 391 15.81 -1.15 -8.03
C PHE A 391 16.23 -2.44 -8.77
N ASP A 392 16.80 -3.42 -8.06
CA ASP A 392 17.30 -4.67 -8.66
C ASP A 392 16.19 -5.70 -8.86
N SER A 393 15.16 -5.66 -8.02
CA SER A 393 14.02 -6.56 -8.09
C SER A 393 12.72 -5.81 -7.89
N TRP A 394 11.68 -6.28 -8.57
CA TRP A 394 10.34 -5.72 -8.52
C TRP A 394 9.29 -6.79 -8.30
N GLN A 395 8.19 -6.39 -7.66
CA GLN A 395 7.02 -7.23 -7.47
C GLN A 395 5.76 -6.37 -7.59
N GLY A 396 4.74 -6.86 -8.29
CA GLY A 396 3.43 -6.23 -8.39
C GLY A 396 2.79 -6.13 -7.02
N HIS A 397 2.26 -4.96 -6.67
CA HIS A 397 1.84 -4.63 -5.31
C HIS A 397 0.53 -3.87 -5.30
N ALA A 398 -0.17 -3.95 -4.17
CA ALA A 398 -1.39 -3.22 -3.91
C ALA A 398 -1.38 -2.69 -2.48
N TRP A 399 -1.87 -1.47 -2.32
CA TRP A 399 -2.00 -0.81 -1.02
C TRP A 399 -3.24 0.09 -1.00
N ALA A 400 -3.49 0.77 0.12
CA ALA A 400 -4.63 1.66 0.27
C ALA A 400 -4.19 3.12 0.30
N TYR A 401 -5.02 4.00 -0.25
CA TYR A 401 -5.04 5.41 0.15
C TYR A 401 -6.17 5.64 1.15
N ILE A 402 -5.97 6.60 2.04
CA ILE A 402 -6.92 7.00 3.09
C ILE A 402 -7.11 8.51 3.09
N MET A 403 -8.35 8.95 3.28
CA MET A 403 -8.64 10.35 3.61
C MET A 403 -8.69 10.54 5.12
N ILE A 404 -7.96 11.51 5.66
CA ILE A 404 -8.00 11.86 7.10
C ILE A 404 -8.25 13.37 7.23
N PRO A 405 -9.37 13.80 7.84
CA PRO A 405 -9.63 15.21 8.12
C PRO A 405 -8.69 15.71 9.22
N MET A 406 -8.32 16.99 9.17
CA MET A 406 -7.86 17.69 10.37
C MET A 406 -9.08 18.18 11.16
N SER A 407 -8.93 18.45 12.46
CA SER A 407 -10.03 18.94 13.31
C SER A 407 -10.41 20.37 12.96
N ASP A 408 -11.68 20.72 13.12
CA ASP A 408 -12.15 22.10 12.93
C ASP A 408 -11.30 23.09 13.75
N GLU A 409 -11.03 22.78 15.02
CA GLU A 409 -10.18 23.60 15.91
C GLU A 409 -8.79 23.84 15.30
N TRP A 410 -8.12 22.79 14.79
CA TRP A 410 -6.80 22.97 14.19
C TRP A 410 -6.87 23.80 12.92
N CYS A 411 -7.88 23.57 12.07
CA CYS A 411 -8.04 24.32 10.83
C CYS A 411 -8.29 25.81 11.11
N GLU A 412 -9.18 26.12 12.04
CA GLU A 412 -9.51 27.49 12.44
C GLU A 412 -8.32 28.20 13.09
N ASP A 413 -7.60 27.54 14.01
CA ASP A 413 -6.42 28.10 14.68
C ASP A 413 -5.24 28.38 13.71
N ASN A 414 -5.24 27.74 12.54
CA ASN A 414 -4.20 27.89 11.52
C ASN A 414 -4.73 28.62 10.27
N ASP A 415 -5.91 29.24 10.35
CA ASP A 415 -6.54 29.98 9.26
C ASP A 415 -6.74 29.16 7.97
N VAL A 416 -6.85 27.83 8.08
CA VAL A 416 -7.04 26.89 6.96
C VAL A 416 -8.52 26.79 6.62
N ILE A 417 -8.86 26.86 5.33
CA ILE A 417 -10.22 26.64 4.84
C ILE A 417 -10.62 25.20 5.11
N LEU A 418 -11.69 25.01 5.90
CA LEU A 418 -12.21 23.71 6.32
C LEU A 418 -12.34 22.73 5.16
N ASP A 419 -12.91 23.14 4.03
CA ASP A 419 -13.09 22.27 2.86
C ASP A 419 -11.78 21.65 2.34
N THR A 420 -10.65 22.34 2.48
CA THR A 420 -9.32 21.85 2.06
C THR A 420 -8.54 21.16 3.16
N CYS A 421 -9.06 21.17 4.39
CA CYS A 421 -8.34 20.78 5.60
C CYS A 421 -8.38 19.26 5.85
N TYR A 422 -7.75 18.50 4.94
CA TYR A 422 -7.61 17.05 5.00
C TYR A 422 -6.36 16.58 4.24
N ILE A 423 -5.96 15.32 4.47
CA ILE A 423 -4.93 14.64 3.68
C ILE A 423 -5.53 13.47 2.89
N GLU A 424 -4.85 13.07 1.81
CA GLU A 424 -5.07 11.81 1.08
C GLU A 424 -3.77 11.00 1.09
N GLY A 425 -3.57 10.17 2.10
CA GLY A 425 -2.28 9.55 2.38
C GLY A 425 -2.18 8.07 1.98
N SER A 426 -0.96 7.65 1.66
CA SER A 426 -0.63 6.25 1.37
C SER A 426 -0.52 5.39 2.63
N VAL A 427 -1.15 4.21 2.63
CA VAL A 427 -1.06 3.21 3.70
C VAL A 427 -0.74 1.85 3.09
N ASP A 428 0.50 1.39 3.30
CA ASP A 428 0.96 0.05 2.93
C ASP A 428 1.32 -0.71 4.20
N VAL A 429 0.35 -1.51 4.66
CA VAL A 429 0.43 -2.33 5.87
C VAL A 429 1.63 -3.28 5.74
N VAL A 430 1.68 -4.09 4.70
CA VAL A 430 2.67 -5.15 4.51
C VAL A 430 4.12 -4.67 4.53
N ASN A 431 4.40 -3.45 4.06
CA ASN A 431 5.75 -2.88 4.07
C ASN A 431 5.97 -1.84 5.18
N HIS A 432 5.08 -1.77 6.17
CA HIS A 432 5.20 -0.88 7.32
C HIS A 432 5.34 0.60 6.91
N LYS A 433 4.61 1.03 5.88
CA LYS A 433 4.60 2.43 5.42
C LYS A 433 3.29 3.09 5.81
N TRP A 434 3.37 3.89 6.87
CA TRP A 434 2.26 4.71 7.35
C TRP A 434 2.35 6.13 6.79
N LEU A 435 1.33 6.53 6.02
CA LEU A 435 1.19 7.88 5.46
C LEU A 435 2.47 8.37 4.75
N VAL A 436 3.08 7.49 3.94
CA VAL A 436 4.31 7.81 3.22
C VAL A 436 4.39 7.12 1.85
N HIS A 437 4.82 7.88 0.86
CA HIS A 437 5.22 7.38 -0.46
C HIS A 437 6.75 7.39 -0.59
N THR A 438 7.29 6.43 -1.35
CA THR A 438 8.73 6.31 -1.59
C THR A 438 8.99 6.06 -3.08
N PRO A 439 10.13 6.51 -3.66
CA PRO A 439 10.42 6.31 -5.08
C PRO A 439 10.49 4.84 -5.52
N THR A 440 10.69 3.92 -4.59
CA THR A 440 10.63 2.46 -4.85
C THR A 440 9.19 1.94 -4.98
N ALA A 441 8.18 2.80 -4.99
CA ALA A 441 6.79 2.44 -5.24
C ALA A 441 6.36 3.10 -6.55
N TYR A 442 6.33 2.31 -7.62
CA TYR A 442 5.78 2.72 -8.90
C TYR A 442 4.26 2.60 -8.85
N ILE A 443 3.56 3.68 -9.19
CA ILE A 443 2.09 3.73 -9.22
C ILE A 443 1.63 3.51 -10.66
N ASP A 444 1.03 2.35 -10.91
CA ASP A 444 0.44 1.99 -12.21
C ASP A 444 -0.98 2.56 -12.31
N TRP A 445 -1.76 2.46 -11.23
CA TRP A 445 -3.14 2.91 -11.21
C TRP A 445 -3.62 3.26 -9.79
N VAL A 446 -4.21 4.45 -9.64
CA VAL A 446 -5.00 4.82 -8.46
C VAL A 446 -6.46 4.60 -8.78
N GLU A 447 -7.18 3.96 -7.86
CA GLU A 447 -8.59 3.66 -8.08
C GLU A 447 -9.41 4.91 -8.38
N LYS A 448 -10.21 4.80 -9.44
CA LYS A 448 -11.31 5.72 -9.76
C LYS A 448 -12.60 4.93 -9.72
N ALA A 449 -13.55 5.37 -8.90
CA ALA A 449 -14.89 4.79 -8.85
C ALA A 449 -15.56 4.71 -10.24
N PRO A 450 -16.52 3.78 -10.45
CA PRO A 450 -17.03 2.80 -9.48
C PRO A 450 -16.11 1.60 -9.27
N TRP A 451 -16.43 0.78 -8.26
CA TRP A 451 -15.66 -0.41 -7.88
C TRP A 451 -15.44 -1.42 -9.03
N SER A 452 -16.30 -1.45 -10.04
CA SER A 452 -16.14 -2.34 -11.20
C SER A 452 -14.87 -2.04 -12.01
N ASN A 453 -14.27 -0.85 -11.83
CA ASN A 453 -12.96 -0.57 -12.38
C ASN A 453 -11.86 -1.43 -11.75
N VAL A 454 -12.00 -1.86 -10.49
CA VAL A 454 -11.03 -2.74 -9.82
C VAL A 454 -11.01 -4.10 -10.52
N ASP A 455 -12.18 -4.66 -10.85
CA ASP A 455 -12.28 -5.88 -11.65
C ASP A 455 -11.61 -5.71 -13.03
N GLY A 456 -11.86 -4.56 -13.65
CA GLY A 456 -11.23 -4.18 -14.91
C GLY A 456 -9.70 -4.14 -14.85
N TYR A 457 -9.11 -3.78 -13.70
CA TYR A 457 -7.66 -3.80 -13.49
C TYR A 457 -7.14 -5.25 -13.39
N TYR A 458 -7.79 -6.09 -12.58
CA TYR A 458 -7.40 -7.50 -12.41
C TYR A 458 -7.58 -8.36 -13.67
N SER A 459 -8.54 -8.02 -14.55
CA SER A 459 -8.83 -8.84 -15.73
C SER A 459 -7.62 -8.98 -16.67
N GLY A 460 -6.80 -7.94 -16.82
CA GLY A 460 -5.49 -7.93 -17.51
C GLY A 460 -5.46 -8.37 -18.98
N GLY A 461 -6.54 -8.91 -19.55
CA GLY A 461 -6.57 -9.48 -20.89
C GLY A 461 -6.63 -11.02 -20.93
N SER A 462 -6.84 -11.58 -22.11
CA SER A 462 -7.09 -13.01 -22.36
C SER A 462 -6.04 -13.65 -23.26
N ILE A 463 -5.80 -14.95 -23.07
CA ILE A 463 -4.95 -15.77 -23.95
C ILE A 463 -5.72 -16.95 -24.52
N SER A 464 -5.37 -17.38 -25.73
CA SER A 464 -5.85 -18.63 -26.34
C SER A 464 -4.74 -19.33 -27.11
N GLY A 465 -4.89 -20.64 -27.35
CA GLY A 465 -3.86 -21.48 -27.99
C GLY A 465 -3.43 -22.65 -27.11
N SER A 466 -2.91 -23.71 -27.73
CA SER A 466 -2.43 -24.90 -27.03
C SER A 466 -1.03 -24.67 -26.46
N ASP A 467 -0.83 -24.87 -25.15
CA ASP A 467 0.47 -24.67 -24.47
C ASP A 467 1.10 -23.28 -24.72
N PHE A 468 0.24 -22.26 -24.77
CA PHE A 468 0.60 -20.85 -24.82
C PHE A 468 0.59 -20.27 -23.40
N LYS A 469 1.69 -19.63 -23.00
CA LYS A 469 1.89 -19.10 -21.65
C LYS A 469 2.27 -17.63 -21.72
N ARG A 470 1.75 -16.87 -20.76
CA ARG A 470 2.08 -15.47 -20.52
C ARG A 470 2.71 -15.34 -19.15
N VAL A 471 3.81 -14.60 -19.05
CA VAL A 471 4.42 -14.18 -17.79
C VAL A 471 4.57 -12.67 -17.82
N ARG A 472 4.21 -12.01 -16.72
CA ARG A 472 4.40 -10.57 -16.54
C ARG A 472 5.47 -10.32 -15.48
N SER A 473 6.33 -9.36 -15.72
CA SER A 473 7.39 -8.96 -14.78
C SER A 473 7.69 -7.47 -14.89
N PHE A 474 8.35 -6.95 -13.86
CA PHE A 474 8.87 -5.60 -13.82
C PHE A 474 10.38 -5.64 -13.69
N THR A 475 11.09 -4.78 -14.40
CA THR A 475 12.53 -4.59 -14.29
C THR A 475 12.89 -3.11 -14.39
N THR A 476 14.10 -2.76 -14.00
CA THR A 476 14.65 -1.42 -14.19
C THR A 476 15.66 -1.44 -15.32
N GLU A 477 15.47 -0.56 -16.30
CA GLU A 477 16.45 -0.38 -17.39
C GLU A 477 17.57 0.57 -16.96
N SER A 478 17.20 1.68 -16.30
CA SER A 478 18.15 2.62 -15.73
C SER A 478 17.53 3.33 -14.54
N TYR A 479 18.37 3.76 -13.59
CA TYR A 479 17.94 4.61 -12.49
C TYR A 479 19.08 5.53 -12.03
N ASP A 480 18.71 6.69 -11.51
CA ASP A 480 19.57 7.61 -10.77
C ASP A 480 18.86 8.03 -9.48
N VAL A 481 19.60 8.03 -8.37
CA VAL A 481 19.06 8.42 -7.05
C VAL A 481 19.67 9.76 -6.66
N SER A 482 18.81 10.70 -6.30
CA SER A 482 19.20 12.05 -5.90
C SER A 482 18.56 12.46 -4.57
N GLY A 483 18.99 13.59 -4.00
CA GLY A 483 18.56 14.09 -2.69
C GLY A 483 19.12 13.31 -1.47
N GLY A 484 19.60 12.08 -1.68
CA GLY A 484 20.11 11.18 -0.64
C GLY A 484 19.08 10.14 -0.21
N THR A 485 19.26 9.54 0.96
CA THR A 485 18.37 8.49 1.47
C THR A 485 17.86 8.82 2.88
N TRP A 486 16.75 8.21 3.25
CA TRP A 486 16.18 8.28 4.60
C TRP A 486 15.79 6.89 5.11
N LYS A 487 15.60 6.78 6.42
CA LYS A 487 15.23 5.52 7.09
C LYS A 487 13.77 5.58 7.50
N ASN A 488 12.96 4.68 6.95
CA ASN A 488 11.64 4.38 7.49
C ASN A 488 11.82 3.48 8.71
N ILE A 489 11.50 4.01 9.89
CA ILE A 489 11.63 3.28 11.16
C ILE A 489 10.23 2.76 11.52
N TRP A 490 10.10 1.44 11.63
CA TRP A 490 8.83 0.83 12.01
C TRP A 490 8.69 0.77 13.54
N VAL A 491 7.91 1.68 14.09
CA VAL A 491 7.57 1.73 15.51
C VAL A 491 6.11 2.05 15.64
N GLY A 492 5.37 1.20 16.36
CA GLY A 492 4.01 1.51 16.80
C GLY A 492 3.94 2.89 17.46
N GLU A 493 2.80 3.55 17.35
CA GLU A 493 2.57 4.78 18.10
C GLU A 493 1.88 4.41 19.40
N ASP A 494 2.48 4.81 20.53
CA ASP A 494 1.78 4.69 21.80
C ASP A 494 0.65 5.73 21.81
N LEU A 495 -0.58 5.23 21.67
CA LEU A 495 -1.80 6.03 21.69
C LEU A 495 -2.46 6.02 23.07
N SER A 496 -1.78 5.54 24.13
CA SER A 496 -2.35 5.35 25.47
C SER A 496 -2.45 6.58 26.36
#